data_AF-A0A2N1MAV8-F1
#
_entry.id   AF-A0A2N1MAV8-F1
#
_cell.length_a   1.000
_cell.length_b   1.000
_cell.length_c   1.000
_cell.angle_alpha   90.00
_cell.angle_beta   90.00
_cell.angle_gamma   90.00
#
_symmetry.space_group_name_H-M   'P 1'
#
loop_
_entity.id
_entity.type
_entity.pdbx_description
1 polymer ?
#
loop_
_entity_poly.entity_id
_entity_poly.type
_entity_poly.pdbx_seq_one_letter_code
_entity_poly.pdbx_strand_id
1 'polypeptide(L)' 'VFDNTDALCRAKKSGLKTDQAKLGLLNSTLHVTYGLKFKTINKNHRYYHLVGSFDSKDTPRLPSYQMGEEIYWKNEEDI' A
#
# COMPACT_ATOMS: atom_id res chain seq x y z
N VAL A 1 14.47 -12.08 -1.73
CA VAL A 1 13.42 -12.03 -2.77
C VAL A 1 12.22 -12.80 -2.24
N PHE A 2 11.06 -12.15 -2.11
CA PHE A 2 9.84 -12.81 -1.60
C PHE A 2 9.22 -13.66 -2.71
N ASP A 3 9.23 -14.97 -2.53
CA ASP A 3 8.77 -15.92 -3.54
C ASP A 3 7.28 -16.25 -3.31
N ASN A 4 6.40 -15.41 -3.88
CA ASN A 4 4.93 -15.56 -3.78
C ASN A 4 4.34 -16.56 -4.80
N THR A 5 5.20 -17.31 -5.48
CA THR A 5 4.84 -18.22 -6.57
C THR A 5 3.82 -19.28 -6.11
N ASP A 6 3.97 -19.82 -4.90
CA ASP A 6 3.04 -20.81 -4.35
C ASP A 6 1.67 -20.25 -3.98
N ALA A 7 1.62 -19.02 -3.45
CA ALA A 7 0.37 -18.34 -3.12
C ALA A 7 -0.44 -18.02 -4.39
N LEU A 8 0.24 -17.58 -5.45
CA LEU A 8 -0.35 -17.33 -6.76
C LEU A 8 -0.88 -18.62 -7.41
N CYS A 9 -0.12 -19.71 -7.30
CA CYS A 9 -0.48 -21.00 -7.89
C CYS A 9 -1.70 -21.63 -7.19
N ARG A 10 -1.79 -21.50 -5.86
CA ARG A 10 -2.97 -21.90 -5.08
C ARG A 10 -4.22 -21.09 -5.43
N ALA A 11 -4.08 -19.78 -5.61
CA ALA A 11 -5.18 -18.90 -6.01
C ALA A 11 -5.78 -19.27 -7.38
N LYS A 12 -4.93 -19.67 -8.34
CA LYS A 12 -5.38 -20.18 -9.65
C LYS A 12 -6.16 -21.49 -9.54
N LYS A 13 -5.79 -22.37 -8.62
CA LYS A 13 -6.52 -23.63 -8.35
C LYS A 13 -7.80 -23.42 -7.52
N SER A 14 -7.85 -22.43 -6.63
CA SER A 14 -8.95 -22.24 -5.67
C SER A 14 -10.17 -21.51 -6.23
N GLY A 15 -10.19 -21.17 -7.52
CA GLY A 15 -11.35 -20.50 -8.12
C GLY A 15 -11.60 -19.13 -7.50
N LEU A 16 -10.61 -18.25 -7.51
CA LEU A 16 -10.76 -16.82 -7.19
C LEU A 16 -11.59 -16.10 -8.28
N LYS A 17 -12.82 -16.56 -8.48
CA LYS A 17 -13.72 -16.14 -9.56
C LYS A 17 -14.26 -14.73 -9.33
N THR A 18 -14.42 -14.33 -8.07
CA THR A 18 -14.97 -13.03 -7.69
C THR A 18 -13.87 -12.06 -7.28
N ASP A 19 -14.05 -10.78 -7.60
CA ASP A 19 -13.11 -9.74 -7.22
C ASP A 19 -13.04 -9.56 -5.69
N GLN A 20 -14.11 -9.91 -4.97
CA GLN A 20 -14.11 -9.96 -3.51
C GLN A 20 -13.17 -11.03 -2.95
N ALA A 21 -13.11 -12.23 -3.57
CA ALA A 21 -12.18 -13.27 -3.14
C ALA A 21 -10.72 -12.87 -3.43
N LYS A 22 -10.47 -12.18 -4.57
CA LYS A 22 -9.16 -11.60 -4.90
C LYS A 22 -8.75 -10.54 -3.87
N LEU A 23 -9.67 -9.65 -3.52
CA LEU A 23 -9.44 -8.61 -2.52
C LEU A 23 -9.20 -9.20 -1.13
N GLY A 24 -9.91 -10.27 -0.76
CA GLY A 24 -9.72 -10.98 0.50
C GLY A 24 -8.33 -11.61 0.62
N LEU A 25 -7.84 -12.24 -0.46
CA LEU A 25 -6.49 -12.78 -0.52
C LEU A 25 -5.44 -11.66 -0.41
N LEU A 26 -5.62 -10.57 -1.16
CA LEU A 26 -4.74 -9.40 -1.11
C LEU A 26 -4.68 -8.76 0.28
N ASN A 27 -5.82 -8.62 0.94
CA ASN A 27 -5.87 -8.11 2.31
C ASN A 27 -5.16 -9.05 3.30
N SER A 28 -5.27 -10.35 3.10
CA SER A 28 -4.61 -11.34 3.96
C SER A 28 -3.09 -11.26 3.82
N THR A 29 -2.58 -11.16 2.60
CA THR A 29 -1.13 -11.04 2.35
C THR A 29 -0.58 -9.71 2.86
N LEU A 30 -1.26 -8.58 2.58
CA LEU A 30 -0.86 -7.27 3.09
C LEU A 30 -0.80 -7.22 4.63
N HIS A 31 -1.73 -7.89 5.30
CA HIS A 31 -1.77 -7.91 6.75
C HIS A 31 -0.62 -8.71 7.35
N VAL A 32 -0.28 -9.86 6.76
CA VAL A 32 0.83 -10.69 7.23
C VAL A 32 2.18 -10.02 6.96
N THR A 33 2.37 -9.41 5.80
CA THR A 33 3.67 -8.83 5.42
C THR A 33 3.90 -7.45 6.03
N TYR A 34 2.86 -6.61 6.07
CA TYR A 34 3.00 -5.19 6.41
C TYR A 34 2.07 -4.71 7.53
N GLY A 35 1.20 -5.58 8.05
CA GLY A 35 0.17 -5.16 9.01
C GLY A 35 -0.93 -4.27 8.39
N LEU A 36 -1.06 -4.24 7.06
CA LEU A 36 -1.97 -3.36 6.32
C LEU A 36 -3.15 -4.11 5.70
N LYS A 37 -4.25 -3.40 5.46
CA LYS A 37 -5.40 -3.91 4.69
C LYS A 37 -6.21 -2.80 4.04
N PHE A 38 -6.87 -3.11 2.95
CA PHE A 38 -7.87 -2.23 2.33
C PHE A 38 -9.20 -2.30 3.09
N LYS A 39 -9.75 -1.12 3.40
CA LYS A 39 -11.09 -0.94 3.95
C LYS A 39 -11.91 -0.07 3.00
N THR A 40 -13.19 -0.40 2.84
CA THR A 40 -14.06 0.37 1.96
C THR A 40 -14.47 1.69 2.60
N ILE A 41 -14.49 2.75 1.79
CA ILE A 41 -14.89 4.10 2.21
C ILE A 41 -16.43 4.24 2.17
N ASN A 42 -17.09 3.56 1.22
CA ASN A 42 -18.52 3.69 1.00
C ASN A 42 -19.22 2.33 0.87
N LYS A 43 -20.54 2.32 1.05
CA LYS A 43 -21.38 1.11 0.89
C LYS A 43 -21.37 0.55 -0.54
N ASN A 44 -20.91 1.34 -1.51
CA ASN A 44 -20.86 0.95 -2.91
C ASN A 44 -19.61 0.15 -3.27
N HIS A 45 -18.69 -0.10 -2.32
CA HIS A 45 -17.48 -0.91 -2.53
C HIS A 45 -16.60 -0.45 -3.71
N ARG A 46 -16.70 0.83 -4.08
CA ARG A 46 -15.98 1.42 -5.22
C ARG A 46 -14.66 2.06 -4.84
N TYR A 47 -14.56 2.55 -3.61
CA TYR A 47 -13.37 3.21 -3.11
C TYR A 47 -12.87 2.52 -1.86
N TYR A 48 -11.56 2.33 -1.80
CA TYR A 48 -10.86 1.69 -0.71
C TYR A 48 -9.74 2.59 -0.22
N HIS A 49 -9.47 2.56 1.07
CA HIS A 49 -8.32 3.19 1.68
C HIS A 49 -7.52 2.15 2.45
N LEU A 50 -6.21 2.37 2.57
CA LEU A 50 -5.32 1.50 3.31
C LEU A 50 -5.40 1.81 4.80
N VAL A 51 -5.42 0.77 5.63
CA VAL A 51 -5.52 0.89 7.10
C VAL A 51 -4.61 -0.14 7.75
N GLY A 52 -3.90 0.26 8.79
CA GLY A 52 -3.06 -0.62 9.61
C GLY A 52 -2.04 0.18 10.40
N SER A 53 -1.39 -0.45 11.38
CA SER A 53 -0.27 0.17 12.07
C SER A 53 0.97 0.02 11.20
N PHE A 54 1.35 1.09 10.52
CA PHE A 54 2.67 1.17 9.91
C PHE A 54 3.64 1.52 11.04
N ASP A 55 4.57 0.62 11.39
CA ASP A 55 5.61 0.97 12.36
C ASP A 55 6.54 1.98 11.69
N SER A 56 6.44 3.24 12.10
CA SER A 56 7.17 4.31 11.43
C SER A 56 8.67 4.31 11.75
N LYS A 57 9.12 3.38 12.60
CA LYS A 57 10.51 3.25 13.02
C LYS A 57 11.44 2.89 11.86
N ASP A 58 10.94 2.12 10.89
CA ASP A 58 11.69 1.72 9.70
C ASP A 58 11.32 2.55 8.46
N THR A 59 10.46 3.57 8.62
CA THR A 59 10.19 4.48 7.49
C THR A 59 11.44 5.29 7.22
N PRO A 60 11.95 5.30 5.97
CA PRO A 60 12.99 6.24 5.61
C PRO A 60 12.48 7.65 5.91
N ARG A 61 13.31 8.44 6.57
CA ARG A 61 13.01 9.86 6.82
C ARG A 61 12.67 10.50 5.48
N LEU A 62 11.56 11.22 5.43
CA LEU A 62 11.18 11.93 4.23
C LEU A 62 12.34 12.86 3.81
N PRO A 63 12.62 12.99 2.52
CA PRO A 63 13.58 13.97 2.03
C PRO A 63 13.27 15.37 2.58
N SER A 64 14.32 16.15 2.87
CA SER A 64 14.22 17.48 3.48
C SER A 64 13.25 18.41 2.74
N TYR A 65 13.18 18.30 1.39
CA TYR A 65 12.25 19.07 0.55
C TYR A 65 10.77 18.76 0.80
N GLN A 66 10.42 17.54 1.21
CA GLN A 66 9.05 17.16 1.56
C GLN A 66 8.71 17.58 3.00
N MET A 67 9.73 17.75 3.85
CA MET A 67 9.57 18.17 5.23
C MET A 67 9.57 19.70 5.41
N GLY A 68 9.82 20.47 4.35
CA GLY A 68 9.97 21.94 4.44
C GLY A 68 11.26 22.36 5.17
N GLU A 69 12.18 21.43 5.37
CA GLU A 69 13.49 21.65 5.99
C GLU A 69 14.51 22.20 4.96
N GLU A 70 14.19 22.13 3.66
CA GLU A 70 15.04 22.60 2.57
C GLU A 70 14.21 23.29 1.49
N ILE A 71 14.68 24.44 1.00
CA ILE A 71 14.09 25.15 -0.14
C ILE A 71 14.61 24.46 -1.41
N TYR A 72 13.80 23.57 -1.97
CA TYR A 72 14.17 22.74 -3.14
C TYR A 72 14.33 23.55 -4.44
N TRP A 73 13.64 24.68 -4.55
CA TRP A 73 13.79 25.62 -5.66
C TRP A 73 14.02 27.02 -5.10
N LYS A 74 15.23 27.54 -5.30
CA LYS A 74 15.50 28.97 -5.16
C LYS A 74 15.00 29.59 -6.47
N ASN A 75 13.95 30.40 -6.41
CA ASN A 75 13.61 31.24 -7.56
C ASN A 75 14.86 32.09 -7.84
N GLU A 76 15.52 31.86 -8.98
CA GLU A 76 16.49 32.83 -9.46
C GLU A 76 15.72 34.13 -9.61
N GLU A 77 16.19 35.14 -8.88
CA GLU A 77 15.64 36.49 -8.91
C GLU A 77 15.64 36.92 -10.37
N ASP A 78 14.46 37.22 -10.94
CA ASP A 78 14.34 37.80 -12.28
C ASP A 78 15.22 39.07 -12.29
N ILE A 79 16.38 38.98 -12.96
CA ILE A 79 17.31 40.11 -13.15
C ILE A 79 16.68 41.16 -14.06
#